data_AF-A0A6A8GCI1-F1
#
_entry.id   AF-A0A6A8GCI1-F1
#
_cell.length_a   1.000
_cell.length_b   1.000
_cell.length_c   1.000
_cell.angle_alpha   90.00
_cell.angle_beta   90.00
_cell.angle_gamma   90.00
#
_symmetry.space_group_name_H-M   'P 1'
#
loop_
_entity.id
_entity.type
_entity.pdbx_description
1 polymer ?
#
loop_
_entity_poly.entity_id
_entity_poly.type
_entity_poly.pdbx_seq_one_letter_code
_entity_poly.pdbx_strand_id
1 'polypeptide(L)'
;MSESFAGFPLAAGIFAVALAGIHLLAGRWEFARSERRRQFLSAGGGASVAYVFVLMLPEVSEAAVAVGELRADAFLAEQLVFLAALIGFVLFYGVEVAVTQHRRDVTDPSKTVYRVHLASFVVYSGLIGYLLFHQEVETFSNLFFYSVAMALHFAVTDYGLHRHYGVAFDTVGKLLLAGGTLVGAVIGFVTMVDELVLAMLFSLVAGAIVFNVIKEELPDVSESRFLAFLIGVAVFVSLVLLA
;
A
#
# COMPACT_ATOMS: atom_id res chain seq x y z
N MET A 1 6.64 -17.95 29.81
CA MET A 1 6.00 -16.63 29.91
C MET A 1 5.36 -16.38 28.57
N SER A 2 4.06 -16.57 28.49
CA SER A 2 3.26 -16.36 27.29
C SER A 2 3.01 -14.86 27.15
N GLU A 3 3.85 -14.19 26.38
CA GLU A 3 3.47 -12.88 25.84
C GLU A 3 2.29 -13.14 24.90
N SER A 4 1.11 -12.79 25.37
CA SER A 4 -0.11 -12.87 24.59
C SER A 4 0.10 -11.98 23.37
N PHE A 5 -0.06 -12.54 22.17
CA PHE A 5 -0.38 -11.76 20.98
C PHE A 5 -1.66 -10.96 21.29
N ALA A 6 -1.52 -9.75 21.81
CA ALA A 6 -2.60 -8.77 21.78
C ALA A 6 -2.82 -8.50 20.28
N GLY A 7 -4.01 -8.81 19.79
CA GLY A 7 -4.34 -8.72 18.36
C GLY A 7 -5.05 -9.93 17.78
N PHE A 8 -5.23 -9.92 16.47
CA PHE A 8 -6.00 -10.91 15.71
C PHE A 8 -5.10 -11.67 14.72
N PRO A 9 -4.10 -12.46 15.18
CA PRO A 9 -3.09 -13.05 14.29
C PRO A 9 -3.69 -14.01 13.26
N LEU A 10 -4.76 -14.72 13.62
CA LEU A 10 -5.49 -15.55 12.66
C LEU A 10 -6.16 -14.71 11.56
N ALA A 11 -6.79 -13.59 11.93
CA ALA A 11 -7.40 -12.68 10.96
C ALA A 11 -6.34 -12.02 10.08
N ALA A 12 -5.24 -11.55 10.66
CA ALA A 12 -4.09 -11.01 9.93
C ALA A 12 -3.51 -12.02 8.93
N GLY A 13 -3.36 -13.29 9.33
CA GLY A 13 -2.94 -14.37 8.42
C GLY A 13 -3.94 -14.62 7.29
N ILE A 14 -5.25 -14.62 7.56
CA ILE A 14 -6.29 -14.74 6.53
C ILE A 14 -6.23 -13.55 5.56
N PHE A 15 -6.10 -12.33 6.06
CA PHE A 15 -5.97 -11.14 5.23
C PHE A 15 -4.69 -11.14 4.40
N ALA A 16 -3.56 -11.59 4.96
CA ALA A 16 -2.31 -11.75 4.20
C ALA A 16 -2.47 -12.70 3.01
N VAL A 17 -3.15 -13.84 3.22
CA VAL A 17 -3.46 -14.79 2.13
C VAL A 17 -4.43 -14.18 1.12
N ALA A 18 -5.44 -13.44 1.58
CA ALA A 18 -6.37 -12.74 0.69
C ALA A 18 -5.66 -11.69 -0.18
N LEU A 19 -4.78 -10.88 0.41
CA LEU A 19 -3.96 -9.88 -0.30
C LEU A 19 -3.01 -10.53 -1.30
N ALA A 20 -2.33 -11.61 -0.93
CA ALA A 20 -1.53 -12.39 -1.87
C ALA A 20 -2.39 -12.92 -3.03
N GLY A 21 -3.63 -13.33 -2.74
CA GLY A 21 -4.62 -13.72 -3.74
C GLY A 21 -4.97 -12.60 -4.72
N ILE A 22 -5.05 -11.34 -4.27
CA ILE A 22 -5.28 -10.18 -5.16
C ILE A 22 -4.20 -10.11 -6.24
N HIS A 23 -2.92 -10.23 -5.86
CA HIS A 23 -1.81 -10.25 -6.82
C HIS A 23 -1.97 -11.35 -7.87
N LEU A 24 -2.36 -12.56 -7.46
CA LEU A 24 -2.53 -13.68 -8.40
C LEU A 24 -3.71 -13.50 -9.36
N LEU A 25 -4.71 -12.72 -8.95
CA LEU A 25 -5.89 -12.38 -9.74
C LEU A 25 -5.66 -11.17 -10.65
N ALA A 26 -4.60 -10.40 -10.44
CA ALA A 26 -4.21 -9.32 -11.33
C ALA A 26 -4.01 -9.84 -12.76
N GLY A 27 -4.57 -9.10 -13.73
CA GLY A 27 -4.58 -9.50 -15.14
C GLY A 27 -5.76 -10.38 -15.57
N ARG A 28 -6.53 -10.98 -14.64
CA ARG A 28 -7.80 -11.67 -15.00
C ARG A 28 -8.97 -10.71 -15.16
N TRP A 29 -8.81 -9.48 -14.69
CA TRP A 29 -9.81 -8.43 -14.78
C TRP A 29 -9.76 -7.78 -16.16
N GLU A 30 -10.01 -8.56 -17.20
CA GLU A 30 -10.47 -8.02 -18.48
C GLU A 30 -11.90 -7.50 -18.27
N PHE A 31 -12.05 -6.36 -17.58
CA PHE A 31 -13.34 -5.66 -17.47
C PHE A 31 -13.76 -5.25 -18.88
N ALA A 32 -14.54 -6.11 -19.52
CA ALA A 32 -15.15 -5.87 -20.80
C ALA A 32 -16.10 -4.66 -20.69
N ARG A 33 -15.76 -3.61 -21.46
CA ARG A 33 -16.30 -2.24 -21.57
C ARG A 33 -15.50 -1.19 -20.78
N SER A 34 -14.82 -0.30 -21.53
CA SER A 34 -13.98 0.80 -21.03
C SER A 34 -14.68 1.68 -19.98
N GLU A 35 -15.99 1.86 -20.10
CA GLU A 35 -16.75 2.76 -19.24
C GLU A 35 -16.91 2.25 -17.80
N ARG A 36 -17.26 0.98 -17.60
CA ARG A 36 -17.37 0.38 -16.27
C ARG A 36 -16.02 0.31 -15.57
N ARG A 37 -14.96 0.04 -16.34
CA ARG A 37 -13.58 0.06 -15.83
C ARG A 37 -13.22 1.44 -15.29
N ARG A 38 -13.49 2.51 -16.04
CA ARG A 38 -13.23 3.89 -15.60
C ARG A 38 -13.97 4.25 -14.32
N GLN A 39 -15.23 3.83 -14.20
CA GLN A 39 -16.01 4.02 -12.97
C GLN A 39 -15.42 3.27 -11.78
N PHE A 40 -15.06 1.99 -11.96
CA PHE A 40 -14.43 1.19 -10.91
C PHE A 40 -13.09 1.77 -10.46
N LEU A 41 -12.21 2.13 -11.41
CA LEU A 41 -10.92 2.77 -11.10
C LEU A 41 -11.12 4.11 -10.37
N SER A 42 -12.09 4.92 -10.81
CA SER A 42 -12.39 6.20 -10.14
C SER A 42 -12.90 5.98 -8.71
N ALA A 43 -13.80 5.02 -8.50
CA ALA A 43 -14.32 4.68 -7.17
C ALA A 43 -13.24 4.10 -6.26
N GLY A 44 -12.38 3.21 -6.79
CA GLY A 44 -11.22 2.68 -6.08
C GLY A 44 -10.26 3.79 -5.65
N GLY A 45 -9.85 4.67 -6.57
CA GLY A 45 -9.02 5.82 -6.25
C GLY A 45 -9.66 6.77 -5.22
N GLY A 46 -10.98 6.94 -5.26
CA GLY A 46 -11.73 7.68 -4.23
C GLY A 46 -11.67 7.03 -2.85
N ALA A 47 -11.88 5.71 -2.78
CA ALA A 47 -11.76 4.96 -1.54
C ALA A 47 -10.33 5.00 -0.98
N SER A 48 -9.31 4.87 -1.82
CA SER A 48 -7.90 4.95 -1.40
C SER A 48 -7.51 6.33 -0.90
N VAL A 49 -7.96 7.40 -1.57
CA VAL A 49 -7.78 8.78 -1.06
C VAL A 49 -8.47 8.93 0.30
N ALA A 50 -9.69 8.43 0.46
CA ALA A 50 -10.38 8.48 1.74
C ALA A 50 -9.62 7.72 2.84
N TYR A 51 -9.09 6.53 2.54
CA TYR A 51 -8.25 5.77 3.47
C TYR A 51 -7.03 6.56 3.93
N VAL A 52 -6.30 7.19 2.99
CA VAL A 52 -5.13 8.01 3.32
C VAL A 52 -5.49 9.09 4.35
N PHE A 53 -6.57 9.82 4.13
CA PHE A 53 -6.92 10.95 4.99
C PHE A 53 -7.60 10.57 6.30
N VAL A 54 -8.43 9.52 6.31
CA VAL A 54 -9.30 9.21 7.46
C VAL A 54 -8.67 8.19 8.42
N LEU A 55 -7.79 7.31 7.94
CA LEU A 55 -7.14 6.30 8.78
C LEU A 55 -5.62 6.48 8.82
N MET A 56 -4.97 6.44 7.65
CA MET A 56 -3.51 6.37 7.61
C MET A 56 -2.79 7.61 8.15
N LEU A 57 -3.16 8.82 7.70
CA LEU A 57 -2.48 10.04 8.18
C LEU A 57 -2.68 10.27 9.69
N PRO A 58 -3.90 10.08 10.25
CA PRO A 58 -4.07 10.05 11.70
C PRO A 58 -3.18 9.01 12.40
N GLU A 59 -3.14 7.76 11.92
CA GLU A 59 -2.29 6.72 12.51
C GLU A 59 -0.79 7.09 12.46
N VAL A 60 -0.31 7.70 11.38
CA VAL A 60 1.09 8.19 11.29
C VAL A 60 1.34 9.25 12.37
N SER A 61 0.37 10.14 12.58
CA SER A 61 0.46 11.17 13.61
C SER A 61 0.42 10.58 15.02
N GLU A 62 -0.42 9.58 15.28
CA GLU A 62 -0.49 8.88 16.57
C GLU A 62 0.80 8.13 16.86
N ALA A 63 1.35 7.42 15.87
CA ALA A 63 2.65 6.76 15.97
C ALA A 63 3.79 7.76 16.26
N ALA A 64 3.77 8.94 15.61
CA ALA A 64 4.74 9.99 15.89
C ALA A 64 4.69 10.45 17.36
N VAL A 65 3.49 10.74 17.86
CA VAL A 65 3.27 11.18 19.25
C VAL A 65 3.68 10.09 20.24
N ALA A 66 3.28 8.83 20.01
CA ALA A 66 3.62 7.70 20.87
C ALA A 66 5.13 7.54 21.04
N VAL A 67 5.88 7.58 19.93
CA VAL A 67 7.34 7.53 19.95
C VAL A 67 7.95 8.77 20.62
N GLY A 68 7.34 9.95 20.43
CA GLY A 68 7.73 11.19 21.09
C GLY A 68 7.65 11.10 22.61
N GLU A 69 6.55 10.57 23.15
CA GLU A 69 6.34 10.40 24.59
C GLU A 69 7.34 9.42 25.25
N LEU A 70 7.81 8.43 24.49
CA LEU A 70 8.76 7.40 24.97
C LEU A 70 10.21 7.87 24.97
N ARG A 71 10.54 8.96 24.27
CA ARG A 71 11.91 9.44 24.08
C ARG A 71 12.13 10.75 24.82
N ALA A 72 13.35 10.92 25.36
CA ALA A 72 13.74 12.14 26.07
C ALA A 72 13.75 13.40 25.17
N ASP A 73 13.77 13.22 23.85
CA ASP A 73 13.68 14.29 22.84
C ASP A 73 12.49 14.01 21.92
N ALA A 74 11.30 14.37 22.41
CA ALA A 74 10.02 14.11 21.74
C ALA A 74 9.95 14.75 20.34
N PHE A 75 10.48 15.97 20.19
CA PHE A 75 10.44 16.70 18.93
C PHE A 75 11.25 16.01 17.83
N LEU A 76 12.47 15.56 18.14
CA LEU A 76 13.28 14.83 17.15
C LEU A 76 12.65 13.48 16.79
N ALA A 77 12.10 12.77 17.78
CA ALA A 77 11.44 11.48 17.57
C ALA A 77 10.23 11.59 16.63
N GLU A 78 9.32 12.54 16.87
CA GLU A 78 8.18 12.82 15.99
C GLU A 78 8.62 13.18 14.57
N GLN A 79 9.65 14.03 14.44
CA GLN A 79 10.16 14.46 13.14
C GLN A 79 10.75 13.31 12.32
N LEU A 80 11.35 12.30 12.98
CA LEU A 80 11.87 11.11 12.30
C LEU A 80 10.76 10.28 11.65
N VAL A 81 9.58 10.21 12.28
CA VAL A 81 8.42 9.47 11.75
C VAL A 81 7.90 10.14 10.47
N PHE A 82 7.71 11.47 10.48
CA PHE A 82 7.33 12.20 9.26
C PHE A 82 8.43 12.21 8.20
N LEU A 83 9.71 12.24 8.60
CA LEU A 83 10.83 12.13 7.66
C LEU A 83 10.83 10.76 6.97
N ALA A 84 10.51 9.69 7.69
CA ALA A 84 10.34 8.36 7.10
C ALA A 84 9.23 8.35 6.04
N ALA A 85 8.08 8.99 6.31
CA ALA A 85 7.04 9.16 5.30
C ALA A 85 7.52 9.94 4.07
N LEU A 86 8.24 11.05 4.26
CA LEU A 86 8.83 11.79 3.15
C LEU A 86 9.80 10.93 2.34
N ILE A 87 10.66 10.15 3.00
CA ILE A 87 11.59 9.23 2.34
C ILE A 87 10.83 8.21 1.50
N GLY A 88 9.76 7.62 2.04
CA GLY A 88 8.92 6.66 1.33
C GLY A 88 8.33 7.25 0.05
N PHE A 89 7.76 8.46 0.16
CA PHE A 89 7.25 9.21 -1.00
C PHE A 89 8.35 9.48 -2.04
N VAL A 90 9.50 10.00 -1.60
CA VAL A 90 10.62 10.37 -2.48
C VAL A 90 11.22 9.15 -3.18
N LEU A 91 11.35 8.02 -2.48
CA LEU A 91 11.86 6.77 -3.07
C LEU A 91 10.95 6.28 -4.20
N PHE A 92 9.63 6.25 -3.96
CA PHE A 92 8.68 5.82 -5.00
C PHE A 92 8.59 6.82 -6.16
N TYR A 93 8.63 8.12 -5.87
CA TYR A 93 8.77 9.13 -6.91
C TYR A 93 10.04 8.94 -7.75
N GLY A 94 11.18 8.68 -7.10
CA GLY A 94 12.45 8.42 -7.77
C GLY A 94 12.41 7.18 -8.67
N VAL A 95 11.78 6.09 -8.20
CA VAL A 95 11.54 4.88 -9.00
C VAL A 95 10.71 5.23 -10.24
N GLU A 96 9.60 5.95 -10.09
CA GLU A 96 8.73 6.32 -11.22
C GLU A 96 9.42 7.26 -12.22
N VAL A 97 10.24 8.20 -11.74
CA VAL A 97 11.06 9.07 -12.60
C VAL A 97 12.07 8.24 -13.40
N ALA A 98 12.78 7.32 -12.74
CA ALA A 98 13.73 6.43 -13.40
C ALA A 98 13.05 5.57 -14.46
N VAL A 99 11.88 5.00 -14.14
CA VAL A 99 11.06 4.21 -15.08
C VAL A 99 10.61 5.05 -16.26
N THR A 100 10.15 6.28 -16.03
CA THR A 100 9.64 7.16 -17.10
C THR A 100 10.73 7.66 -18.04
N GLN A 101 11.91 8.03 -17.50
CA GLN A 101 13.01 8.57 -18.30
C GLN A 101 13.64 7.52 -19.22
N HIS A 102 13.90 6.32 -18.72
CA HIS A 102 14.52 5.24 -19.50
C HIS A 102 13.63 4.71 -20.63
N ARG A 103 12.32 5.00 -20.60
CA ARG A 103 11.41 4.67 -21.71
C ARG A 103 11.52 5.61 -22.91
N ARG A 104 12.09 6.81 -22.73
CA ARG A 104 12.26 7.79 -23.82
C ARG A 104 13.52 7.53 -24.66
N ASP A 105 14.52 6.87 -24.10
CA ASP A 105 15.72 6.45 -24.83
C ASP A 105 15.49 5.08 -25.50
N VAL A 106 15.43 5.08 -26.83
CA VAL A 106 15.03 3.94 -27.70
C VAL A 106 16.13 2.86 -27.80
N THR A 107 17.13 2.86 -26.90
CA THR A 107 18.22 1.86 -26.87
C THR A 107 18.08 0.97 -25.64
N ASP A 108 17.24 -0.06 -25.78
CA ASP A 108 16.92 -1.14 -24.82
C ASP A 108 17.50 -1.05 -23.38
N PRO A 109 16.76 -0.42 -22.44
CA PRO A 109 16.95 -0.57 -20.99
C PRO A 109 15.80 -1.35 -20.32
N SER A 110 15.12 -2.26 -21.03
CA SER A 110 13.82 -2.84 -20.63
C SER A 110 13.85 -3.68 -19.34
N LYS A 111 14.88 -4.52 -19.14
CA LYS A 111 14.87 -5.53 -18.06
C LYS A 111 15.30 -4.99 -16.70
N THR A 112 16.29 -4.09 -16.67
CA THR A 112 16.81 -3.57 -15.41
C THR A 112 15.81 -2.61 -14.77
N VAL A 113 15.20 -1.73 -15.57
CA VAL A 113 14.13 -0.83 -15.11
C VAL A 113 12.95 -1.62 -14.57
N TYR A 114 12.49 -2.65 -15.30
CA TYR A 114 11.44 -3.55 -14.82
C TYR A 114 11.82 -4.24 -13.50
N ARG A 115 13.05 -4.75 -13.38
CA ARG A 115 13.51 -5.43 -12.15
C ARG A 115 13.54 -4.49 -10.96
N VAL A 116 14.06 -3.27 -11.13
CA VAL A 116 14.09 -2.28 -10.04
C VAL A 116 12.67 -1.91 -9.64
N HIS A 117 11.81 -1.60 -10.61
CA HIS A 117 10.42 -1.24 -10.34
C HIS A 117 9.68 -2.38 -9.61
N LEU A 118 9.78 -3.61 -10.13
CA LEU A 118 9.15 -4.78 -9.51
C LEU A 118 9.74 -5.06 -8.12
N ALA A 119 11.06 -4.98 -7.95
CA ALA A 119 11.69 -5.22 -6.65
C ALA A 119 11.21 -4.21 -5.59
N SER A 120 11.06 -2.94 -5.95
CA SER A 120 10.48 -1.92 -5.08
C SER A 120 9.06 -2.31 -4.63
N PHE A 121 8.21 -2.75 -5.55
CA PHE A 121 6.86 -3.21 -5.22
C PHE A 121 6.85 -4.51 -4.41
N VAL A 122 7.78 -5.46 -4.64
CA VAL A 122 7.90 -6.69 -3.83
C VAL A 122 8.26 -6.36 -2.38
N VAL A 123 9.26 -5.49 -2.18
CA VAL A 123 9.68 -5.06 -0.84
C VAL A 123 8.54 -4.36 -0.13
N TYR A 124 7.89 -3.44 -0.82
CA TYR A 124 6.75 -2.68 -0.32
C TYR A 124 5.54 -3.57 0.03
N SER A 125 5.18 -4.51 -0.84
CA SER A 125 4.14 -5.52 -0.56
C SER A 125 4.50 -6.38 0.65
N GLY A 126 5.78 -6.72 0.82
CA GLY A 126 6.29 -7.38 2.02
C GLY A 126 6.14 -6.54 3.29
N LEU A 127 6.44 -5.25 3.24
CA LEU A 127 6.23 -4.34 4.38
C LEU A 127 4.75 -4.24 4.75
N ILE A 128 3.84 -4.16 3.76
CA ILE A 128 2.39 -4.22 4.01
C ILE A 128 2.00 -5.54 4.68
N GLY A 129 2.52 -6.67 4.19
CA GLY A 129 2.30 -7.97 4.80
C GLY A 129 2.78 -8.04 6.26
N TYR A 130 3.94 -7.46 6.55
CA TYR A 130 4.50 -7.34 7.90
C TYR A 130 3.61 -6.51 8.84
N LEU A 131 3.12 -5.37 8.35
CA LEU A 131 2.32 -4.42 9.13
C LEU A 131 0.92 -4.96 9.50
N LEU A 132 0.41 -6.00 8.82
CA LEU A 132 -0.83 -6.69 9.23
C LEU A 132 -0.76 -7.25 10.66
N PHE A 133 0.44 -7.57 11.15
CA PHE A 133 0.65 -8.11 12.50
C PHE A 133 1.03 -7.05 13.53
N HIS A 134 1.26 -5.81 13.09
CA HIS A 134 1.79 -4.72 13.90
C HIS A 134 1.02 -3.42 13.62
N GLN A 135 -0.28 -3.44 13.88
CA GLN A 135 -1.14 -2.26 13.74
C GLN A 135 -0.98 -1.38 14.99
N GLU A 136 -0.83 -0.07 14.81
CA GLU A 136 -0.77 0.90 15.93
C GLU A 136 -2.05 0.87 16.76
N VAL A 137 -3.21 0.84 16.08
CA VAL A 137 -4.52 0.66 16.71
C VAL A 137 -4.93 -0.81 16.59
N GLU A 138 -4.76 -1.59 17.67
CA GLU A 138 -5.03 -3.03 17.73
C GLU A 138 -6.54 -3.40 17.79
N THR A 139 -7.35 -2.83 16.90
CA THR A 139 -8.77 -3.19 16.77
C THR A 139 -9.02 -4.02 15.51
N PHE A 140 -10.02 -4.91 15.58
CA PHE A 140 -10.43 -5.69 14.42
C PHE A 140 -10.90 -4.79 13.27
N SER A 141 -11.65 -3.73 13.58
CA SER A 141 -12.10 -2.74 12.60
C SER A 141 -10.92 -2.11 11.89
N ASN A 142 -9.88 -1.69 12.61
CA ASN A 142 -8.69 -1.10 11.99
C ASN A 142 -7.99 -2.07 11.03
N LEU A 143 -7.73 -3.30 11.51
CA LEU A 143 -7.13 -4.36 10.70
C LEU A 143 -7.96 -4.67 9.44
N PHE A 144 -9.30 -4.71 9.59
CA PHE A 144 -10.21 -4.96 8.47
C PHE A 144 -10.15 -3.83 7.43
N PHE A 145 -10.26 -2.56 7.86
CA PHE A 145 -10.22 -1.43 6.92
C PHE A 145 -8.84 -1.24 6.28
N TYR A 146 -7.76 -1.45 7.04
CA TYR A 146 -6.42 -1.53 6.50
C TYR A 146 -6.35 -2.60 5.39
N SER A 147 -6.83 -3.81 5.67
CA SER A 147 -6.80 -4.92 4.69
C SER A 147 -7.64 -4.64 3.45
N VAL A 148 -8.82 -4.02 3.60
CA VAL A 148 -9.67 -3.62 2.46
C VAL A 148 -8.99 -2.55 1.63
N ALA A 149 -8.41 -1.53 2.26
CA ALA A 149 -7.68 -0.48 1.57
C ALA A 149 -6.46 -1.05 0.82
N MET A 150 -5.68 -1.93 1.46
CA MET A 150 -4.53 -2.58 0.83
C MET A 150 -4.93 -3.52 -0.31
N ALA A 151 -6.09 -4.17 -0.22
CA ALA A 151 -6.62 -4.99 -1.31
C ALA A 151 -6.97 -4.13 -2.54
N LEU A 152 -7.61 -2.97 -2.34
CA LEU A 152 -7.89 -2.01 -3.41
C LEU A 152 -6.58 -1.44 -3.98
N HIS A 153 -5.66 -1.05 -3.11
CA HIS A 153 -4.35 -0.54 -3.46
C HIS A 153 -3.57 -1.52 -4.35
N PHE A 154 -3.45 -2.79 -3.94
CA PHE A 154 -2.81 -3.84 -4.75
C PHE A 154 -3.55 -4.09 -6.05
N ALA A 155 -4.87 -4.14 -6.04
CA ALA A 155 -5.64 -4.36 -7.26
C ALA A 155 -5.38 -3.27 -8.32
N VAL A 156 -5.27 -2.01 -7.92
CA VAL A 156 -5.03 -0.89 -8.84
C VAL A 156 -3.57 -0.81 -9.26
N THR A 157 -2.62 -0.95 -8.32
CA THR A 157 -1.19 -0.94 -8.63
C THR A 157 -0.77 -2.12 -9.53
N ASP A 158 -1.28 -3.33 -9.25
CA ASP A 158 -1.03 -4.49 -10.10
C ASP A 158 -1.64 -4.35 -11.49
N TYR A 159 -2.81 -3.71 -11.60
CA TYR A 159 -3.37 -3.36 -12.90
C TYR A 159 -2.44 -2.40 -13.67
N GLY A 160 -1.84 -1.42 -12.99
CA GLY A 160 -0.81 -0.55 -13.54
C GLY A 160 0.41 -1.33 -14.03
N LEU A 161 0.95 -2.22 -13.21
CA LEU A 161 2.10 -3.08 -13.54
C LEU A 161 1.80 -4.03 -14.71
N HIS A 162 0.61 -4.65 -14.73
CA HIS A 162 0.14 -5.46 -15.85
C HIS A 162 0.04 -4.64 -17.13
N ARG A 163 -0.56 -3.44 -17.09
CA ARG A 163 -0.67 -2.55 -18.24
C ARG A 163 0.70 -2.11 -18.76
N HIS A 164 1.68 -1.93 -17.87
CA HIS A 164 3.02 -1.47 -18.22
C HIS A 164 3.94 -2.57 -18.74
N TYR A 165 3.89 -3.78 -18.16
CA TYR A 165 4.85 -4.86 -18.41
C TYR A 165 4.23 -6.14 -19.00
N GLY A 166 2.90 -6.23 -19.08
CA GLY A 166 2.15 -7.32 -19.71
C GLY A 166 2.58 -8.71 -19.23
N VAL A 167 2.95 -9.56 -20.20
CA VAL A 167 3.28 -10.99 -19.98
C VAL A 167 4.38 -11.20 -18.93
N ALA A 168 5.37 -10.30 -18.84
CA ALA A 168 6.45 -10.42 -17.86
C ALA A 168 5.90 -10.36 -16.42
N PHE A 169 4.98 -9.43 -16.16
CA PHE A 169 4.27 -9.32 -14.89
C PHE A 169 3.34 -10.52 -14.66
N ASP A 170 2.60 -10.94 -15.68
CA ASP A 170 1.61 -12.02 -15.55
C ASP A 170 2.20 -13.39 -15.25
N THR A 171 3.46 -13.61 -15.64
CA THR A 171 4.14 -14.89 -15.46
C THR A 171 4.90 -14.94 -14.14
N VAL A 172 5.71 -13.91 -13.85
CA VAL A 172 6.64 -13.92 -12.70
C VAL A 172 6.33 -12.79 -11.71
N GLY A 173 6.03 -11.59 -12.20
CA GLY A 173 5.81 -10.41 -11.35
C GLY A 173 4.79 -10.63 -10.24
N LYS A 174 3.59 -11.10 -10.60
CA LYS A 174 2.52 -11.35 -9.63
C LYS A 174 2.84 -12.43 -8.59
N LEU A 175 3.64 -13.43 -8.97
CA LEU A 175 4.10 -14.48 -8.05
C LEU A 175 5.09 -13.92 -7.04
N LEU A 176 5.98 -13.02 -7.49
CA LEU A 176 6.94 -12.35 -6.61
C LEU A 176 6.25 -11.39 -5.65
N LEU A 177 5.22 -10.64 -6.09
CA LEU A 177 4.44 -9.78 -5.20
C LEU A 177 3.66 -10.61 -4.17
N ALA A 178 2.94 -11.64 -4.60
CA ALA A 178 2.24 -12.55 -3.69
C ALA A 178 3.20 -13.21 -2.69
N GLY A 179 4.35 -13.70 -3.16
CA GLY A 179 5.40 -14.27 -2.31
C GLY A 179 5.96 -13.24 -1.33
N GLY A 180 6.22 -12.01 -1.77
CA GLY A 180 6.68 -10.90 -0.95
C GLY A 180 5.71 -10.59 0.19
N THR A 181 4.42 -10.44 -0.11
CA THR A 181 3.35 -10.22 0.88
C THR A 181 3.31 -11.32 1.93
N LEU A 182 3.35 -12.59 1.51
CA LEU A 182 3.32 -13.73 2.43
C LEU A 182 4.58 -13.85 3.27
N VAL A 183 5.76 -13.63 2.67
CA VAL A 183 7.04 -13.63 3.40
C VAL A 183 7.05 -12.51 4.44
N GLY A 184 6.62 -11.30 4.06
CA GLY A 184 6.46 -10.18 4.97
C GLY A 184 5.52 -10.49 6.13
N ALA A 185 4.37 -11.09 5.84
CA ALA A 185 3.41 -11.55 6.85
C ALA A 185 4.00 -12.60 7.80
N VAL A 186 4.76 -13.57 7.29
CA VAL A 186 5.45 -14.56 8.14
C VAL A 186 6.48 -13.88 9.03
N ILE A 187 7.26 -12.95 8.50
CA ILE A 187 8.22 -12.16 9.29
C ILE A 187 7.47 -11.37 10.37
N GLY A 188 6.37 -10.70 10.02
CA GLY A 188 5.53 -9.97 10.96
C GLY A 188 4.92 -10.84 12.05
N PHE A 189 4.63 -12.11 11.76
CA PHE A 189 4.12 -13.05 12.75
C PHE A 189 5.20 -13.53 13.74
N VAL A 190 6.46 -13.69 13.30
CA VAL A 190 7.53 -14.30 14.12
C VAL A 190 8.54 -13.31 14.69
N THR A 191 8.47 -12.04 14.30
CA THR A 191 9.38 -11.00 14.76
C THR A 191 8.58 -9.83 15.31
N MET A 192 9.16 -9.14 16.29
CA MET A 192 8.66 -7.88 16.84
C MET A 192 9.84 -6.91 16.85
N VAL A 193 9.64 -5.70 16.34
CA VAL A 193 10.66 -4.65 16.30
C VAL A 193 10.34 -3.56 17.31
N ASP A 194 11.34 -2.74 17.62
CA ASP A 194 11.17 -1.55 18.47
C ASP A 194 10.11 -0.60 17.90
N GLU A 195 9.36 0.06 18.78
CA GLU A 195 8.23 0.94 18.42
C GLU A 195 8.65 2.08 17.49
N LEU A 196 9.84 2.67 17.66
CA LEU A 196 10.36 3.68 16.73
C LEU A 196 10.58 3.08 15.34
N VAL A 197 11.10 1.85 15.27
CA VAL A 197 11.32 1.17 13.98
C VAL A 197 9.99 0.85 13.31
N LEU A 198 9.00 0.41 14.09
CA LEU A 198 7.66 0.14 13.57
C LEU A 198 7.00 1.42 13.03
N ALA A 199 7.00 2.50 13.81
CA ALA A 199 6.45 3.79 13.39
C ALA A 199 7.14 4.35 12.13
N MET A 200 8.46 4.20 12.04
CA MET A 200 9.21 4.57 10.83
C MET A 200 8.85 3.70 9.62
N LEU A 201 8.71 2.38 9.79
CA LEU A 201 8.31 1.48 8.70
C LEU A 201 6.89 1.77 8.23
N PHE A 202 5.96 1.94 9.16
CA PHE A 202 4.58 2.31 8.87
C PHE A 202 4.53 3.63 8.11
N SER A 203 5.26 4.65 8.57
CA SER A 203 5.32 5.96 7.93
C SER A 203 5.97 5.92 6.56
N LEU A 204 7.06 5.17 6.40
CA LEU A 204 7.70 4.93 5.11
C LEU A 204 6.70 4.34 4.09
N VAL A 205 5.94 3.33 4.51
CA VAL A 205 4.87 2.72 3.68
C VAL A 205 3.76 3.73 3.40
N ALA A 206 3.32 4.50 4.40
CA ALA A 206 2.30 5.54 4.24
C ALA A 206 2.70 6.57 3.18
N GLY A 207 3.93 7.07 3.21
CA GLY A 207 4.45 7.99 2.20
C GLY A 207 4.49 7.39 0.79
N ALA A 208 4.87 6.12 0.67
CA ALA A 208 4.83 5.38 -0.58
C ALA A 208 3.38 5.20 -1.10
N ILE A 209 2.42 4.89 -0.21
CA ILE A 209 1.00 4.81 -0.57
C ILE A 209 0.51 6.17 -1.08
N VAL A 210 0.80 7.28 -0.38
CA VAL A 210 0.40 8.63 -0.81
C VAL A 210 0.87 8.91 -2.23
N PHE A 211 2.13 8.60 -2.54
CA PHE A 211 2.65 8.76 -3.90
C PHE A 211 1.86 7.92 -4.92
N ASN A 212 1.72 6.62 -4.66
CA ASN A 212 1.05 5.70 -5.56
C ASN A 212 -0.45 6.04 -5.75
N VAL A 213 -1.12 6.49 -4.69
CA VAL A 213 -2.52 6.94 -4.78
C VAL A 213 -2.64 8.11 -5.75
N ILE A 214 -1.79 9.12 -5.60
CA ILE A 214 -1.81 10.32 -6.44
C ILE A 214 -1.45 9.98 -7.90
N LYS A 215 -0.49 9.07 -8.10
CA LYS A 215 0.12 8.83 -9.42
C LYS A 215 -0.54 7.70 -10.22
N GLU A 216 -0.87 6.59 -9.57
CA GLU A 216 -1.31 5.34 -10.21
C GLU A 216 -2.78 5.01 -9.91
N GLU A 217 -3.32 5.41 -8.76
CA GLU A 217 -4.70 5.05 -8.39
C GLU A 217 -5.75 6.05 -8.83
N LEU A 218 -5.37 7.33 -8.94
CA LEU A 218 -6.21 8.33 -9.57
C LEU A 218 -6.13 8.16 -11.09
N PRO A 219 -7.25 7.87 -11.79
CA PRO A 219 -7.25 7.87 -13.24
C PRO A 219 -6.89 9.26 -13.76
N ASP A 220 -6.25 9.31 -14.93
CA ASP A 220 -5.98 10.57 -15.64
C ASP A 220 -7.24 11.45 -15.65
N VAL A 221 -7.07 12.77 -15.48
CA VAL A 221 -8.20 13.71 -15.34
C VAL A 221 -9.21 13.58 -16.50
N SER A 222 -8.74 13.27 -17.71
CA SER A 222 -9.58 13.02 -18.90
C SER A 222 -10.37 11.70 -18.84
N GLU A 223 -9.87 10.70 -18.12
CA GLU A 223 -10.50 9.39 -17.94
C GLU A 223 -11.32 9.29 -16.65
N SER A 224 -11.12 10.20 -15.70
CA SER A 224 -11.79 10.19 -14.40
C SER A 224 -13.31 10.36 -14.48
N ARG A 225 -14.02 9.65 -13.61
CA ARG A 225 -15.46 9.77 -13.39
C ARG A 225 -15.68 10.28 -11.97
N PHE A 226 -15.78 11.60 -11.83
CA PHE A 226 -15.86 12.28 -10.54
C PHE A 226 -16.99 11.77 -9.63
N LEU A 227 -18.17 11.47 -10.17
CA LEU A 227 -19.26 10.89 -9.35
C LEU A 227 -18.89 9.52 -8.78
N ALA A 228 -18.23 8.66 -9.56
CA ALA A 228 -17.80 7.35 -9.07
C ALA A 228 -16.70 7.51 -8.01
N PHE A 229 -15.77 8.44 -8.21
CA PHE A 229 -14.78 8.84 -7.20
C PHE A 229 -15.44 9.30 -5.90
N LEU A 230 -16.40 10.23 -5.98
CA LEU A 230 -17.11 10.77 -4.81
C LEU A 230 -17.89 9.67 -4.07
N ILE A 231 -18.51 8.74 -4.80
CA ILE A 231 -19.18 7.57 -4.20
C ILE A 231 -18.15 6.70 -3.47
N GLY A 232 -16.99 6.43 -4.07
CA GLY A 232 -15.91 5.69 -3.43
C GLY A 232 -15.46 6.31 -2.11
N VAL A 233 -15.23 7.64 -2.12
CA VAL A 233 -14.92 8.42 -0.91
C VAL A 233 -16.04 8.27 0.12
N ALA A 234 -17.28 8.60 -0.25
CA ALA A 234 -18.41 8.62 0.67
C ALA A 234 -18.68 7.25 1.30
N VAL A 235 -18.59 6.17 0.51
CA VAL A 235 -18.76 4.80 0.99
C VAL A 235 -17.65 4.45 1.98
N PHE A 236 -16.38 4.68 1.63
CA PHE A 236 -15.27 4.33 2.51
C PHE A 236 -15.35 5.10 3.84
N VAL A 237 -15.54 6.42 3.78
CA VAL A 237 -15.67 7.26 4.98
C VAL A 237 -16.85 6.82 5.84
N SER A 238 -18.01 6.56 5.22
CA SER A 238 -19.20 6.14 5.97
C SER A 238 -19.00 4.79 6.64
N LEU A 239 -18.32 3.83 5.99
CA LEU A 239 -18.01 2.54 6.60
C LEU A 239 -17.08 2.69 7.80
N VAL A 240 -16.05 3.54 7.70
CA VAL A 240 -15.12 3.79 8.81
C VAL A 240 -15.83 4.47 9.99
N LEU A 241 -16.65 5.49 9.74
CA LEU A 241 -17.33 6.24 10.80
C LEU A 241 -18.45 5.45 11.50
N LEU A 242 -18.93 4.36 10.90
CA LEU A 242 -20.01 3.52 11.46
C LEU A 242 -19.49 2.26 12.17
N ALA A 243 -18.19 1.98 12.10
CA ALA A 243 -17.56 0.78 12.65
C ALA A 243 -16.94 1.02 14.04
#